data_AF-A0A4Q5NU41-F1
#
_entry.id   AF-A0A4Q5NU41-F1
#
_cell.length_a   1.000
_cell.length_b   1.000
_cell.length_c   1.000
_cell.angle_alpha   90.00
_cell.angle_beta   90.00
_cell.angle_gamma   90.00
#
_symmetry.space_group_name_H-M   'P 1'
#
loop_
_entity.id
_entity.type
_entity.pdbx_description
1 polymer ?
#
loop_
_entity_poly.entity_id
_entity_poly.type
_entity_poly.pdbx_seq_one_letter_code
_entity_poly.pdbx_strand_id
1 'polypeptide(L)'
;MKRVFLAAVGVIAVAIWGFGGRGNLGFGEEWKILPNGTLWPLGALGLPLAVILLFGGAAGLSVYDRFKRAKSRKEQKNSVVTALICLGLLGFLWPWTLLGPGALARVNEPSQLSRITLEGRFNLIASQWSDVATEYFGTAYSITDARAFASTYAATRQNPTSRSLAHLATHPPGATLLFYGLRRTVEAVPGLNDSLNSVAGILTGQKEDELFSSLNTVRTTASLGASVPAPPPLPRGAIGGALFCVLFMGLSLVAALPAIYGLATVGSDESSCDDAEARGLFACALWVLAPTLNLYAFSLDAVVACGAAWALFFAARALTKNSPRDAVLAGLALALTTMLSFGALAVGLVILLAALISRTPAAQWGRAAALACGAFVVAWLIAALWGSFNPLQVMLQGTAAHKFATLSVRSYWPWVVLNLFIWAVFSGIPLVVSLTEAARMRKELIIRTGTRKEANVFPMALAFALGTISTLVLLCLLGQVRGEVERLWLFLLAPLAASVVVRSGKEATLLAGLQGVQTLIMAATIAPLVRPF
;
A
#
# COMPACT_ATOMS: atom_id res chain seq x y z
N MET A 1 -25.32 6.29 -12.01
CA MET A 1 -25.12 7.67 -12.54
C MET A 1 -24.91 8.72 -11.46
N LYS A 2 -25.78 8.86 -10.43
CA LYS A 2 -25.55 9.81 -9.32
C LYS A 2 -24.17 9.66 -8.68
N ARG A 3 -23.69 8.43 -8.46
CA ARG A 3 -22.33 8.15 -7.97
C ARG A 3 -21.24 8.67 -8.90
N VAL A 4 -21.35 8.39 -10.19
CA VAL A 4 -20.39 8.88 -11.20
C VAL A 4 -20.30 10.39 -11.16
N PHE A 5 -21.44 11.08 -11.04
CA PHE A 5 -21.46 12.54 -10.90
C PHE A 5 -20.75 13.01 -9.63
N LEU A 6 -21.06 12.43 -8.47
CA LEU A 6 -20.39 12.78 -7.19
C LEU A 6 -18.87 12.51 -7.24
N ALA A 7 -18.48 11.37 -7.82
CA ALA A 7 -17.08 11.03 -8.02
C ALA A 7 -16.39 12.02 -8.96
N ALA A 8 -17.02 12.38 -10.08
CA ALA A 8 -16.48 13.37 -11.02
C ALA A 8 -16.30 14.75 -10.37
N VAL A 9 -17.27 15.22 -9.58
CA VAL A 9 -17.15 16.48 -8.82
C VAL A 9 -15.95 16.41 -7.86
N GLY A 10 -15.78 15.31 -7.15
CA GLY A 10 -14.62 15.12 -6.26
C GLY A 10 -13.29 15.08 -7.01
N VAL A 11 -13.22 14.40 -8.15
CA VAL A 11 -12.01 14.36 -8.99
C VAL A 11 -11.70 15.74 -9.57
N ILE A 12 -12.71 16.51 -9.98
CA ILE A 12 -12.54 17.91 -10.41
C ILE A 12 -12.03 18.76 -9.25
N ALA A 13 -12.53 18.59 -8.03
CA ALA A 13 -12.01 19.31 -6.86
C ALA A 13 -10.54 18.97 -6.59
N VAL A 14 -10.13 17.70 -6.74
CA VAL A 14 -8.72 17.29 -6.66
C VAL A 14 -7.90 17.91 -7.79
N ALA A 15 -8.43 18.01 -9.01
CA ALA A 15 -7.78 18.69 -10.13
C ALA A 15 -7.58 20.18 -9.87
N ILE A 16 -8.62 20.87 -9.39
CA ILE A 16 -8.55 22.30 -9.04
C ILE A 16 -7.54 22.52 -7.92
N TRP A 17 -7.51 21.63 -6.91
CA TRP A 17 -6.51 21.70 -5.86
C TRP A 17 -5.08 21.49 -6.41
N GLY A 18 -4.85 20.42 -7.18
CA GLY A 18 -3.53 20.07 -7.69
C GLY A 18 -2.97 21.03 -8.76
N PHE A 19 -3.81 21.54 -9.66
CA PHE A 19 -3.40 22.43 -10.76
C PHE A 19 -3.63 23.92 -10.46
N GLY A 20 -4.72 24.25 -9.77
CA GLY A 20 -5.21 25.62 -9.64
C GLY A 20 -4.69 26.38 -8.43
N GLY A 21 -4.11 25.70 -7.43
CA GLY A 21 -3.87 26.32 -6.14
C GLY A 21 -2.45 26.17 -5.63
N ARG A 22 -1.80 27.30 -5.33
CA ARG A 22 -0.78 27.46 -4.28
C ARG A 22 -1.32 27.10 -2.87
N GLY A 23 -2.40 26.33 -2.80
CA GLY A 23 -3.15 25.96 -1.61
C GLY A 23 -2.59 24.67 -1.04
N ASN A 24 -1.98 24.78 0.13
CA ASN A 24 -1.41 23.66 0.83
C ASN A 24 -2.53 22.82 1.46
N LEU A 25 -2.56 21.51 1.18
CA LEU A 25 -3.48 20.62 1.88
C LEU A 25 -2.87 20.28 3.24
N GLY A 26 -3.37 20.89 4.31
CA GLY A 26 -2.77 20.76 5.63
C GLY A 26 -3.33 21.74 6.65
N PHE A 27 -2.61 21.95 7.75
CA PHE A 27 -3.02 22.83 8.84
C PHE A 27 -1.87 23.73 9.32
N GLY A 28 -2.07 25.05 9.22
CA GLY A 28 -1.07 26.04 9.66
C GLY A 28 0.30 25.77 9.06
N GLU A 29 1.36 26.02 9.83
CA GLU A 29 2.75 25.62 9.50
C GLU A 29 3.11 24.22 10.02
N GLU A 30 2.15 23.50 10.60
CA GLU A 30 2.42 22.22 11.27
C GLU A 30 2.62 21.08 10.26
N TRP A 31 1.77 21.01 9.23
CA TRP A 31 1.95 20.10 8.10
C TRP A 31 1.21 20.58 6.87
N LYS A 32 1.82 20.34 5.70
CA LYS A 32 1.30 20.75 4.39
C LYS A 32 1.70 19.70 3.35
N ILE A 33 0.74 19.22 2.57
CA ILE A 33 1.01 18.54 1.30
C ILE A 33 1.04 19.63 0.24
N LEU A 34 2.24 19.85 -0.30
CA LEU A 34 2.51 20.83 -1.34
C LEU A 34 2.37 20.13 -2.70
N PRO A 35 1.52 20.64 -3.61
CA PRO A 35 1.62 20.25 -5.00
C PRO A 35 3.01 20.62 -5.56
N ASN A 36 3.49 19.88 -6.55
CA ASN A 36 4.67 20.23 -7.32
C ASN A 36 4.52 21.64 -7.88
N GLY A 37 5.56 22.45 -7.71
CA GLY A 37 5.60 23.79 -8.30
C GLY A 37 5.58 23.76 -9.83
N THR A 38 5.95 22.63 -10.44
CA THR A 38 6.01 22.41 -11.88
C THR A 38 5.10 21.27 -12.30
N LEU A 39 4.14 21.58 -13.18
CA LEU A 39 3.32 20.56 -13.82
C LEU A 39 4.17 19.72 -14.76
N TRP A 40 3.83 18.44 -14.88
CA TRP A 40 4.44 17.61 -15.91
C TRP A 40 4.14 18.18 -17.31
N PRO A 41 5.12 18.18 -18.22
CA PRO A 41 4.85 18.49 -19.62
C PRO A 41 3.85 17.47 -20.17
N LEU A 42 2.93 17.90 -21.04
CA LEU A 42 1.87 17.02 -21.58
C LEU A 42 2.44 15.72 -22.21
N GLY A 43 3.62 15.80 -22.83
CA GLY A 43 4.30 14.63 -23.40
C GLY A 43 4.66 13.55 -22.36
N ALA A 44 4.91 13.92 -21.10
CA ALA A 44 5.21 12.97 -20.02
C ALA A 44 3.99 12.11 -19.63
N LEU A 45 2.77 12.53 -19.96
CA LEU A 45 1.55 11.74 -19.74
C LEU A 45 1.38 10.62 -20.77
N GLY A 46 2.11 10.67 -21.90
CA GLY A 46 1.95 9.70 -22.99
C GLY A 46 2.18 8.26 -22.55
N LEU A 47 3.25 8.01 -21.78
CA LEU A 47 3.58 6.65 -21.32
C LEU A 47 2.58 6.10 -20.28
N PRO A 48 2.20 6.84 -19.20
CA PRO A 48 1.12 6.42 -18.32
C PRO A 48 -0.19 6.14 -19.05
N LEU A 49 -0.59 7.01 -19.98
CA LEU A 49 -1.82 6.82 -20.76
C LEU A 49 -1.73 5.57 -21.65
N ALA A 50 -0.58 5.33 -22.31
CA ALA A 50 -0.36 4.14 -23.12
C ALA A 50 -0.47 2.86 -22.28
N VAL A 51 0.11 2.82 -21.08
CA VAL A 51 0.04 1.67 -20.18
C VAL A 51 -1.39 1.40 -19.70
N ILE A 52 -2.14 2.44 -19.30
CA ILE A 52 -3.56 2.30 -18.95
C ILE A 52 -4.38 1.81 -20.14
N LEU A 53 -4.21 2.42 -21.32
CA LEU A 53 -4.98 2.06 -22.51
C LEU A 53 -4.69 0.63 -22.96
N LEU A 54 -3.42 0.21 -22.94
CA LEU A 54 -3.01 -1.13 -23.36
C LEU A 54 -3.50 -2.19 -22.37
N PHE A 55 -3.08 -2.11 -21.10
CA PHE A 55 -3.36 -3.16 -20.12
C PHE A 55 -4.72 -3.01 -19.45
N GLY A 56 -5.15 -1.77 -19.15
CA GLY A 56 -6.51 -1.51 -18.68
C GLY A 56 -7.56 -1.75 -19.76
N GLY A 57 -7.27 -1.39 -21.01
CA GLY A 57 -8.12 -1.73 -22.16
C GLY A 57 -8.21 -3.24 -22.40
N ALA A 58 -7.07 -3.96 -22.38
CA ALA A 58 -7.06 -5.41 -22.49
C ALA A 58 -7.83 -6.10 -21.35
N ALA A 59 -7.69 -5.62 -20.11
CA ALA A 59 -8.48 -6.09 -18.98
C ALA A 59 -9.99 -5.84 -19.21
N GLY A 60 -10.36 -4.64 -19.66
CA GLY A 60 -11.75 -4.28 -19.98
C GLY A 60 -12.34 -5.13 -21.12
N LEU A 61 -11.57 -5.41 -22.17
CA LEU A 61 -11.96 -6.31 -23.25
C LEU A 61 -12.12 -7.76 -22.75
N SER A 62 -11.24 -8.23 -21.87
CA SER A 62 -11.35 -9.56 -21.27
C SER A 62 -12.59 -9.68 -20.38
N VAL A 63 -12.91 -8.64 -19.61
CA VAL A 63 -14.17 -8.53 -18.84
C VAL A 63 -15.38 -8.56 -19.78
N TYR A 64 -15.34 -7.78 -20.87
CA TYR A 64 -16.42 -7.78 -21.85
C TYR A 64 -16.62 -9.17 -22.47
N ASP A 65 -15.52 -9.82 -22.86
CA ASP A 65 -15.56 -11.17 -23.41
C ASP A 65 -16.20 -12.16 -22.43
N ARG A 66 -15.77 -12.14 -21.16
CA ARG A 66 -16.34 -12.96 -20.07
C ARG A 66 -17.86 -12.85 -19.95
N PHE A 67 -18.42 -11.64 -20.01
CA PHE A 67 -19.84 -11.41 -19.71
C PHE A 67 -20.73 -11.29 -20.94
N LYS A 68 -20.17 -11.20 -22.15
CA LYS A 68 -20.96 -10.97 -23.37
C LYS A 68 -20.67 -11.93 -24.52
N ARG A 69 -19.47 -12.51 -24.62
CA ARG A 69 -19.07 -13.32 -25.78
C ARG A 69 -18.76 -14.77 -25.44
N ALA A 70 -18.12 -15.03 -24.30
CA ALA A 70 -17.73 -16.37 -23.88
C ALA A 70 -18.96 -17.28 -23.74
N LYS A 71 -18.98 -18.37 -24.51
CA LYS A 71 -20.10 -19.33 -24.58
C LYS A 71 -19.92 -20.49 -23.62
N SER A 72 -18.67 -20.82 -23.26
CA SER A 72 -18.35 -21.93 -22.36
C SER A 72 -17.79 -21.47 -21.02
N ARG A 73 -17.96 -22.29 -19.96
CA ARG A 73 -17.35 -22.03 -18.63
C ARG A 73 -15.81 -21.97 -18.68
N LYS A 74 -15.19 -22.72 -19.59
CA LYS A 74 -13.73 -22.69 -19.79
C LYS A 74 -13.28 -21.35 -20.37
N GLU A 75 -13.96 -20.86 -21.41
CA GLU A 75 -13.70 -19.53 -21.99
C GLU A 75 -13.90 -18.45 -20.93
N GLN A 76 -15.02 -18.50 -20.20
CA GLN A 76 -15.30 -17.56 -19.10
C GLN A 76 -14.15 -17.52 -18.09
N LYS A 77 -13.71 -18.67 -17.58
CA LYS A 77 -12.59 -18.74 -16.64
C LYS A 77 -11.29 -18.18 -17.24
N ASN A 78 -11.01 -18.49 -18.50
CA ASN A 78 -9.83 -17.96 -19.19
C ASN A 78 -9.90 -16.44 -19.30
N SER A 79 -11.04 -15.85 -19.64
CA SER A 79 -11.20 -14.39 -19.75
C SER A 79 -11.07 -13.70 -18.39
N VAL A 80 -11.53 -14.31 -17.29
CA VAL A 80 -11.27 -13.81 -15.92
C VAL A 80 -9.77 -13.82 -15.60
N VAL A 81 -9.08 -14.94 -15.88
CA VAL A 81 -7.64 -15.07 -15.63
C VAL A 81 -6.86 -14.06 -16.46
N THR A 82 -7.18 -13.92 -17.74
CA THR A 82 -6.57 -12.91 -18.62
C THR A 82 -6.80 -11.50 -18.08
N ALA A 83 -8.02 -11.17 -17.63
CA ALA A 83 -8.30 -9.87 -17.03
C ALA A 83 -7.44 -9.62 -15.77
N LEU A 84 -7.28 -10.62 -14.90
CA LEU A 84 -6.42 -10.50 -13.71
C LEU A 84 -4.94 -10.36 -14.07
N ILE A 85 -4.45 -11.06 -15.10
CA ILE A 85 -3.07 -10.90 -15.60
C ILE A 85 -2.88 -9.47 -16.14
N CYS A 86 -3.79 -8.97 -16.96
CA CYS A 86 -3.73 -7.61 -17.49
C CYS A 86 -3.79 -6.55 -16.38
N LEU A 87 -4.64 -6.74 -15.35
CA LEU A 87 -4.67 -5.88 -14.17
C LEU A 87 -3.37 -5.99 -13.35
N GLY A 88 -2.75 -7.17 -13.28
CA GLY A 88 -1.45 -7.37 -12.67
C GLY A 88 -0.34 -6.62 -13.40
N LEU A 89 -0.30 -6.70 -14.73
CA LEU A 89 0.64 -5.94 -15.55
C LEU A 89 0.42 -4.44 -15.42
N LEU A 90 -0.85 -3.99 -15.39
CA LEU A 90 -1.19 -2.60 -15.14
C LEU A 90 -0.70 -2.15 -13.75
N GLY A 91 -1.03 -2.90 -12.70
CA GLY A 91 -0.65 -2.58 -11.32
C GLY A 91 0.86 -2.63 -11.08
N PHE A 92 1.60 -3.44 -11.85
CA PHE A 92 3.04 -3.42 -11.83
C PHE A 92 3.60 -2.21 -12.57
N LEU A 93 3.28 -2.06 -13.86
CA LEU A 93 3.94 -1.10 -14.76
C LEU A 93 3.51 0.34 -14.55
N TRP A 94 2.24 0.57 -14.20
CA TRP A 94 1.69 1.91 -14.15
C TRP A 94 2.36 2.79 -13.08
N PRO A 95 2.59 2.34 -11.83
CA PRO A 95 3.40 3.10 -10.87
C PRO A 95 4.77 3.55 -11.41
N TRP A 96 5.45 2.73 -12.22
CA TRP A 96 6.74 3.10 -12.81
C TRP A 96 6.62 4.25 -13.82
N THR A 97 5.53 4.26 -14.59
CA THR A 97 5.26 5.35 -15.54
C THR A 97 4.86 6.65 -14.83
N LEU A 98 4.31 6.55 -13.62
CA LEU A 98 3.84 7.67 -12.80
C LEU A 98 4.96 8.34 -11.99
N LEU A 99 6.22 7.95 -12.18
CA LEU A 99 7.37 8.63 -11.56
C LEU A 99 7.65 10.00 -12.19
N GLY A 100 7.14 10.25 -13.39
CA GLY A 100 7.35 11.50 -14.13
C GLY A 100 8.64 11.51 -14.95
N PRO A 101 8.88 12.59 -15.72
CA PRO A 101 9.93 12.67 -16.73
C PRO A 101 11.37 12.75 -16.18
N GLY A 102 11.56 12.82 -14.87
CA GLY A 102 12.88 12.68 -14.24
C GLY A 102 13.93 13.65 -14.76
N ALA A 103 13.60 14.93 -14.84
CA ALA A 103 14.62 15.93 -15.10
C ALA A 103 15.46 16.08 -13.82
N LEU A 104 16.74 15.69 -13.88
CA LEU A 104 17.78 16.33 -13.07
C LEU A 104 17.90 17.76 -13.58
N ALA A 105 16.96 18.62 -13.17
CA ALA A 105 17.14 20.04 -13.32
C ALA A 105 18.30 20.42 -12.39
N ARG A 106 19.53 20.46 -12.93
CA ARG A 106 20.57 21.30 -12.34
C ARG A 106 20.04 22.71 -12.46
N VAL A 107 19.41 23.20 -11.40
CA VAL A 107 19.15 24.62 -11.25
C VAL A 107 20.55 25.24 -11.14
N ASN A 108 21.07 25.71 -12.26
CA ASN A 108 22.32 26.46 -12.35
C ASN A 108 22.09 27.87 -11.77
N GLU A 109 21.61 27.96 -10.53
CA GLU A 109 21.67 29.21 -9.76
C GLU A 109 22.89 29.16 -8.84
N PRO A 110 23.92 30.01 -9.08
CA PRO A 110 25.15 30.02 -8.28
C PRO A 110 24.97 30.35 -6.79
N SER A 111 23.78 30.81 -6.37
CA SER A 111 23.50 31.34 -5.03
C SER A 111 22.46 30.55 -4.24
N GLN A 112 21.81 29.56 -4.84
CA GLN A 112 20.97 28.61 -4.12
C GLN A 112 21.65 27.26 -4.15
N LEU A 113 21.95 26.69 -2.97
CA LEU A 113 22.28 25.27 -2.81
C LEU A 113 21.44 24.48 -3.79
N SER A 114 22.08 23.92 -4.81
CA SER A 114 21.44 23.25 -5.94
C SER A 114 20.38 22.30 -5.38
N ARG A 115 19.11 22.73 -5.43
CA ARG A 115 17.99 21.87 -5.04
C ARG A 115 17.97 20.79 -6.10
N ILE A 116 18.56 19.64 -5.77
CA ILE A 116 18.38 18.42 -6.55
C ILE A 116 16.89 18.10 -6.39
N THR A 117 16.07 18.54 -7.33
CA THR A 117 14.69 18.07 -7.42
C THR A 117 14.79 16.60 -7.78
N LEU A 118 14.60 15.75 -6.76
CA LEU A 118 14.55 14.29 -6.89
C LEU A 118 13.25 13.90 -7.60
N GLU A 119 13.14 14.25 -8.87
CA GLU A 119 12.02 13.87 -9.71
C GLU A 119 12.37 12.60 -10.51
N GLY A 120 11.36 11.77 -10.77
CA GLY A 120 11.49 10.63 -11.68
C GLY A 120 12.21 9.41 -11.11
N ARG A 121 12.83 8.68 -12.04
CA ARG A 121 13.33 7.32 -11.84
C ARG A 121 14.57 7.24 -10.95
N PHE A 122 15.32 8.32 -10.81
CA PHE A 122 16.43 8.40 -9.84
C PHE A 122 15.92 8.33 -8.40
N ASN A 123 14.82 9.03 -8.09
CA ASN A 123 14.26 9.06 -6.74
C ASN A 123 13.86 7.67 -6.24
N LEU A 124 13.44 6.79 -7.15
CA LEU A 124 13.06 5.41 -6.84
C LEU A 124 14.21 4.59 -6.22
N ILE A 125 15.44 4.78 -6.72
CA ILE A 125 16.62 4.10 -6.19
C ILE A 125 17.17 4.88 -4.99
N ALA A 126 17.24 6.22 -5.11
CA ALA A 126 17.75 7.11 -4.07
C ALA A 126 16.95 7.03 -2.77
N SER A 127 15.64 6.79 -2.86
CA SER A 127 14.80 6.61 -1.68
C SER A 127 15.14 5.34 -0.92
N GLN A 128 15.42 4.22 -1.61
CA GLN A 128 15.89 3.01 -0.94
C GLN A 128 17.28 3.23 -0.35
N TRP A 129 18.12 4.01 -1.03
CA TRP A 129 19.48 4.32 -0.58
C TRP A 129 19.54 5.24 0.64
N SER A 130 18.49 6.02 0.90
CA SER A 130 18.50 7.03 1.94
C SER A 130 18.06 6.52 3.30
N ASP A 131 18.87 6.80 4.31
CA ASP A 131 18.61 6.40 5.70
C ASP A 131 17.44 7.18 6.33
N VAL A 132 17.07 8.34 5.78
CA VAL A 132 15.90 9.12 6.24
C VAL A 132 14.60 8.59 5.61
N ALA A 133 14.67 8.04 4.39
CA ALA A 133 13.49 7.58 3.67
C ALA A 133 13.03 6.18 4.09
N THR A 134 13.96 5.23 4.27
CA THR A 134 13.64 3.85 4.68
C THR A 134 14.53 3.31 5.80
N GLU A 135 15.77 3.75 5.98
CA GLU A 135 16.74 3.26 7.00
C GLU A 135 17.07 1.74 6.95
N TYR A 136 16.14 0.90 6.49
CA TYR A 136 16.21 -0.56 6.45
C TYR A 136 17.28 -1.02 5.48
N PHE A 137 17.37 -0.41 4.30
CA PHE A 137 18.31 -0.84 3.27
C PHE A 137 19.76 -0.59 3.69
N GLY A 138 20.08 0.63 4.15
CA GLY A 138 21.41 0.95 4.67
C GLY A 138 21.78 0.06 5.87
N THR A 139 20.83 -0.17 6.78
CA THR A 139 21.03 -1.07 7.93
C THR A 139 21.25 -2.51 7.50
N ALA A 140 20.53 -3.00 6.48
CA ALA A 140 20.69 -4.36 5.97
C ALA A 140 22.13 -4.66 5.48
N TYR A 141 22.84 -3.66 4.96
CA TYR A 141 24.25 -3.79 4.57
C TYR A 141 25.21 -3.90 5.76
N SER A 142 24.81 -3.41 6.94
CA SER A 142 25.58 -3.55 8.18
C SER A 142 25.41 -4.92 8.87
N ILE A 143 24.44 -5.73 8.43
CA ILE A 143 24.17 -7.04 9.03
C ILE A 143 25.15 -8.08 8.49
N THR A 144 25.95 -8.64 9.40
CA THR A 144 26.82 -9.81 9.15
C THR A 144 26.13 -11.11 9.53
N ASP A 145 25.44 -11.12 10.68
CA ASP A 145 24.63 -12.23 11.20
C ASP A 145 23.21 -11.74 11.54
N ALA A 146 22.21 -12.31 10.86
CA ALA A 146 20.80 -11.98 11.04
C ALA A 146 20.27 -12.32 12.45
N ARG A 147 20.78 -13.39 13.07
CA ARG A 147 20.39 -13.81 14.41
C ARG A 147 20.93 -12.85 15.46
N ALA A 148 22.22 -12.51 15.35
CA ALA A 148 22.85 -11.52 16.23
C ALA A 148 22.22 -10.12 16.08
N PHE A 149 21.84 -9.74 14.86
CA PHE A 149 21.10 -8.50 14.63
C PHE A 149 19.74 -8.52 15.35
N ALA A 150 18.98 -9.60 15.22
CA ALA A 150 17.67 -9.71 15.87
C ALA A 150 17.79 -9.66 17.39
N SER A 151 18.76 -10.37 17.99
CA SER A 151 18.93 -10.45 19.44
C SER A 151 19.31 -9.10 20.06
N THR A 152 20.08 -8.29 19.34
CA THR A 152 20.55 -6.97 19.79
C THR A 152 19.65 -5.81 19.33
N TYR A 153 18.60 -6.09 18.55
CA TYR A 153 17.78 -5.08 17.88
C TYR A 153 17.15 -4.08 18.85
N ALA A 154 16.48 -4.55 19.90
CA ALA A 154 15.83 -3.71 20.90
C ALA A 154 16.83 -2.75 21.58
N ALA A 155 18.01 -3.26 21.93
CA ALA A 155 19.03 -2.47 22.60
C ALA A 155 19.67 -1.41 21.68
N THR A 156 19.90 -1.75 20.41
CA THR A 156 20.75 -0.94 19.52
C THR A 156 19.98 -0.09 18.51
N ARG A 157 18.75 -0.47 18.15
CA ARG A 157 18.01 0.14 17.03
C ARG A 157 16.70 0.81 17.42
N GLN A 158 16.20 0.62 18.64
CA GLN A 158 14.90 1.18 19.06
C GLN A 158 14.99 2.46 19.91
N ASN A 159 16.18 3.02 20.03
CA ASN A 159 16.44 4.28 20.71
C ASN A 159 16.99 5.29 19.69
N PRO A 160 16.14 5.91 18.86
CA PRO A 160 16.60 6.75 17.76
C PRO A 160 17.22 8.04 18.30
N THR A 161 18.35 8.45 17.71
CA THR A 161 19.07 9.67 18.10
C THR A 161 18.41 10.94 17.58
N SER A 162 17.62 10.84 16.50
CA SER A 162 16.87 11.95 15.93
C SER A 162 15.49 11.49 15.46
N ARG A 163 14.54 12.42 15.34
CA ARG A 163 13.20 12.11 14.80
C ARG A 163 13.26 11.65 13.34
N SER A 164 14.18 12.20 12.57
CA SER A 164 14.34 11.88 11.14
C SER A 164 14.93 10.48 10.91
N LEU A 165 15.61 9.90 11.89
CA LEU A 165 16.10 8.50 11.89
C LEU A 165 15.34 7.63 12.90
N ALA A 166 14.06 7.91 13.12
CA ALA A 166 13.23 7.07 13.97
C ALA A 166 12.60 5.90 13.21
N HIS A 167 12.73 5.85 11.88
CA HIS A 167 11.95 4.93 11.07
C HIS A 167 12.30 3.46 11.36
N LEU A 168 13.58 3.12 11.50
CA LEU A 168 13.96 1.77 11.91
C LEU A 168 13.39 1.44 13.30
N ALA A 169 13.46 2.39 14.24
CA ALA A 169 13.04 2.18 15.62
C ALA A 169 11.53 1.90 15.77
N THR A 170 10.70 2.41 14.86
CA THR A 170 9.23 2.23 14.93
C THR A 170 8.74 0.86 14.47
N HIS A 171 9.62 0.03 13.90
CA HIS A 171 9.25 -1.28 13.34
C HIS A 171 9.90 -2.45 14.10
N PRO A 172 9.41 -3.68 13.93
CA PRO A 172 10.14 -4.87 14.34
C PRO A 172 11.32 -5.17 13.40
N PRO A 173 12.26 -6.06 13.79
CA PRO A 173 13.45 -6.36 12.98
C PRO A 173 13.12 -6.98 11.62
N GLY A 174 11.92 -7.55 11.43
CA GLY A 174 11.52 -8.24 10.21
C GLY A 174 11.56 -7.37 8.96
N ALA A 175 11.29 -6.06 9.07
CA ALA A 175 11.45 -5.13 7.95
C ALA A 175 12.90 -5.11 7.44
N THR A 176 13.86 -4.88 8.34
CA THR A 176 15.29 -4.86 7.97
C THR A 176 15.78 -6.23 7.51
N LEU A 177 15.30 -7.30 8.14
CA LEU A 177 15.63 -8.68 7.76
C LEU A 177 15.08 -9.05 6.36
N LEU A 178 13.95 -8.48 5.95
CA LEU A 178 13.45 -8.59 4.58
C LEU A 178 14.44 -7.95 3.59
N PHE A 179 14.86 -6.70 3.84
CA PHE A 179 15.87 -6.04 3.00
C PHE A 179 17.21 -6.79 2.99
N TYR A 180 17.62 -7.34 4.12
CA TYR A 180 18.80 -8.21 4.21
C TYR A 180 18.65 -9.46 3.34
N GLY A 181 17.51 -10.14 3.39
CA GLY A 181 17.23 -11.30 2.54
C GLY A 181 17.29 -10.95 1.05
N LEU A 182 16.65 -9.85 0.65
CA LEU A 182 16.66 -9.37 -0.74
C LEU A 182 18.08 -9.03 -1.21
N ARG A 183 18.87 -8.35 -0.36
CA ARG A 183 20.30 -8.11 -0.62
C ARG A 183 21.05 -9.42 -0.85
N ARG A 184 20.91 -10.38 0.06
CA ARG A 184 21.62 -11.68 -0.03
C ARG A 184 21.25 -12.44 -1.31
N THR A 185 20.01 -12.35 -1.77
CA THR A 185 19.59 -12.94 -3.06
C THR A 185 20.35 -12.34 -4.24
N VAL A 186 20.53 -11.02 -4.26
CA VAL A 186 21.28 -10.33 -5.32
C VAL A 186 22.78 -10.64 -5.23
N GLU A 187 23.36 -10.63 -4.03
CA GLU A 187 24.77 -10.99 -3.80
C GLU A 187 25.07 -12.45 -4.20
N ALA A 188 24.11 -13.36 -4.02
CA ALA A 188 24.26 -14.77 -4.39
C ALA A 188 24.21 -15.04 -5.91
N VAL A 189 23.73 -14.07 -6.71
CA VAL A 189 23.58 -14.21 -8.16
C VAL A 189 24.22 -13.01 -8.87
N PRO A 190 25.55 -13.00 -9.10
CA PRO A 190 26.26 -11.84 -9.66
C PRO A 190 25.67 -11.32 -10.97
N GLY A 191 25.29 -12.22 -11.90
CA GLY A 191 24.68 -11.82 -13.17
C GLY A 191 23.32 -11.11 -13.02
N LEU A 192 22.58 -11.36 -11.94
CA LEU A 192 21.37 -10.60 -11.60
C LEU A 192 21.74 -9.19 -11.16
N ASN A 193 22.76 -9.04 -10.31
CA ASN A 193 23.23 -7.73 -9.85
C ASN A 193 23.72 -6.87 -11.02
N ASP A 194 24.52 -7.43 -11.93
CA ASP A 194 25.05 -6.71 -13.10
C ASP A 194 23.91 -6.25 -14.03
N SER A 195 22.92 -7.12 -14.23
CA SER A 195 21.72 -6.79 -15.00
C SER A 195 20.92 -5.65 -14.34
N LEU A 196 20.75 -5.70 -13.02
CA LEU A 196 20.03 -4.67 -12.28
C LEU A 196 20.80 -3.34 -12.25
N ASN A 197 22.13 -3.36 -12.13
CA ASN A 197 22.97 -2.17 -12.25
C ASN A 197 22.82 -1.53 -13.64
N SER A 198 22.83 -2.36 -14.70
CA SER A 198 22.64 -1.90 -16.07
C SER A 198 21.26 -1.27 -16.26
N VAL A 199 20.21 -1.92 -15.75
CA VAL A 199 18.84 -1.38 -15.79
C VAL A 199 18.74 -0.09 -14.97
N ALA A 200 19.37 0.00 -13.81
CA ALA A 200 19.42 1.22 -13.01
C ALA A 200 20.08 2.38 -13.78
N GLY A 201 21.19 2.12 -14.48
CA GLY A 201 21.83 3.10 -15.35
C GLY A 201 20.93 3.57 -16.49
N ILE A 202 20.23 2.64 -17.17
CA ILE A 202 19.27 2.97 -18.23
C ILE A 202 18.08 3.78 -17.69
N LEU A 203 17.53 3.38 -16.54
CA LEU A 203 16.39 4.05 -15.93
C LEU A 203 16.72 5.49 -15.51
N THR A 204 17.94 5.72 -15.02
CA THR A 204 18.39 7.02 -14.51
C THR A 204 19.10 7.88 -15.57
N GLY A 205 19.52 7.27 -16.68
CA GLY A 205 20.36 7.94 -17.69
C GLY A 205 21.79 8.22 -17.20
N GLN A 206 22.23 7.61 -16.10
CA GLN A 206 23.55 7.82 -15.51
C GLN A 206 24.44 6.60 -15.70
N LYS A 207 25.75 6.84 -15.85
CA LYS A 207 26.75 5.76 -15.74
C LYS A 207 26.80 5.25 -14.30
N GLU A 208 27.21 4.00 -14.13
CA GLU A 208 27.23 3.35 -12.81
C GLU A 208 28.04 4.14 -11.76
N ASP A 209 29.22 4.67 -12.13
CA ASP A 209 30.06 5.47 -11.22
C ASP A 209 29.41 6.81 -10.81
N GLU A 210 28.74 7.47 -11.75
CA GLU A 210 28.02 8.72 -11.50
C GLU A 210 26.81 8.47 -10.61
N LEU A 211 26.07 7.40 -10.89
CA LEU A 211 24.93 6.96 -10.09
C LEU A 211 25.34 6.61 -8.67
N PHE A 212 26.40 5.80 -8.53
CA PHE A 212 26.99 5.44 -7.25
C PHE A 212 27.37 6.67 -6.40
N SER A 213 28.09 7.61 -7.00
CA SER A 213 28.52 8.85 -6.35
C SER A 213 27.32 9.71 -5.93
N SER A 214 26.33 9.85 -6.83
CA SER A 214 25.10 10.61 -6.58
C SER A 214 24.28 10.03 -5.44
N LEU A 215 24.10 8.71 -5.40
CA LEU A 215 23.33 8.02 -4.36
C LEU A 215 23.96 8.17 -2.97
N ASN A 216 25.29 8.01 -2.86
CA ASN A 216 25.99 8.24 -1.59
C ASN A 216 26.00 9.71 -1.17
N THR A 217 26.03 10.65 -2.13
CA THR A 217 25.86 12.08 -1.86
C THR A 217 24.47 12.37 -1.27
N VAL A 218 23.42 11.80 -1.84
CA VAL A 218 22.04 11.94 -1.33
C VAL A 218 21.94 11.39 0.09
N ARG A 219 22.46 10.18 0.34
CA ARG A 219 22.42 9.56 1.69
C ARG A 219 23.18 10.38 2.73
N THR A 220 24.36 10.89 2.37
CA THR A 220 25.16 11.76 3.24
C THR A 220 24.42 13.06 3.54
N THR A 221 23.90 13.72 2.51
CA THR A 221 23.17 14.99 2.62
C THR A 221 21.90 14.84 3.47
N ALA A 222 21.13 13.77 3.25
CA ALA A 222 19.94 13.48 4.04
C ALA A 222 20.27 13.25 5.53
N SER A 223 21.35 12.52 5.82
CA SER A 223 21.80 12.27 7.20
C SER A 223 22.27 13.55 7.90
N LEU A 224 23.02 14.39 7.19
CA LEU A 224 23.44 15.71 7.70
C LEU A 224 22.26 16.65 7.91
N GLY A 225 21.28 16.66 7.00
CA GLY A 225 20.02 17.40 7.17
C GLY A 225 19.20 16.93 8.37
N ALA A 226 19.28 15.63 8.69
CA ALA A 226 18.72 15.03 9.89
C ALA A 226 19.55 15.31 11.17
N SER A 227 20.64 16.07 11.08
CA SER A 227 21.58 16.37 12.17
C SER A 227 22.23 15.13 12.79
N VAL A 228 22.52 14.12 11.97
CA VAL A 228 23.19 12.87 12.39
C VAL A 228 24.52 12.71 11.63
N PRO A 229 25.57 12.11 12.24
CA PRO A 229 26.81 11.84 11.54
C PRO A 229 26.60 11.11 10.21
N ALA A 230 27.40 11.47 9.21
CA ALA A 230 27.34 10.83 7.89
C ALA A 230 27.58 9.32 8.02
N PRO A 231 26.67 8.47 7.52
CA PRO A 231 26.86 7.03 7.55
C PRO A 231 28.00 6.62 6.60
N PRO A 232 28.64 5.46 6.85
CA PRO A 232 29.59 4.90 5.89
C PRO A 232 28.94 4.72 4.51
N PRO A 233 29.65 4.99 3.39
CA PRO A 233 29.08 4.82 2.07
C PRO A 233 28.66 3.36 1.83
N LEU A 234 27.56 3.16 1.10
CA LEU A 234 27.21 1.82 0.64
C LEU A 234 28.17 1.37 -0.47
N PRO A 235 28.39 0.06 -0.65
CA PRO A 235 29.25 -0.45 -1.71
C PRO A 235 28.58 -0.29 -3.09
N ARG A 236 29.38 -0.29 -4.18
CA ARG A 236 28.87 -0.16 -5.56
C ARG A 236 27.83 -1.22 -5.91
N GLY A 237 28.04 -2.46 -5.45
CA GLY A 237 27.10 -3.57 -5.61
C GLY A 237 25.73 -3.37 -4.96
N ALA A 238 25.52 -2.30 -4.19
CA ALA A 238 24.21 -2.00 -3.62
C ALA A 238 23.22 -1.40 -4.64
N ILE A 239 23.67 -0.88 -5.79
CA ILE A 239 22.77 -0.29 -6.81
C ILE A 239 21.71 -1.29 -7.26
N GLY A 240 22.13 -2.49 -7.65
CA GLY A 240 21.24 -3.57 -8.05
C GLY A 240 20.36 -4.04 -6.90
N GLY A 241 20.90 -4.12 -5.68
CA GLY A 241 20.13 -4.44 -4.47
C GLY A 241 18.99 -3.46 -4.22
N ALA A 242 19.21 -2.16 -4.38
CA ALA A 242 18.19 -1.13 -4.20
C ALA A 242 17.08 -1.26 -5.26
N LEU A 243 17.46 -1.44 -6.54
CA LEU A 243 16.48 -1.65 -7.61
C LEU A 243 15.68 -2.96 -7.40
N PHE A 244 16.33 -4.02 -6.95
CA PHE A 244 15.66 -5.29 -6.64
C PHE A 244 14.62 -5.14 -5.54
N CYS A 245 14.93 -4.38 -4.48
CA CYS A 245 13.97 -4.06 -3.43
C CYS A 245 12.75 -3.36 -4.02
N VAL A 246 12.95 -2.39 -4.92
CA VAL A 246 11.82 -1.71 -5.56
C VAL A 246 10.96 -2.65 -6.41
N LEU A 247 11.60 -3.50 -7.23
CA LEU A 247 10.88 -4.50 -8.01
C LEU A 247 10.05 -5.42 -7.11
N PHE A 248 10.62 -5.87 -5.99
CA PHE A 248 9.94 -6.70 -5.00
C PHE A 248 8.72 -6.00 -4.38
N MET A 249 8.85 -4.73 -3.99
CA MET A 249 7.73 -3.93 -3.47
C MET A 249 6.60 -3.81 -4.51
N GLY A 250 6.94 -3.48 -5.77
CA GLY A 250 5.97 -3.39 -6.86
C GLY A 250 5.27 -4.72 -7.16
N LEU A 251 6.02 -5.83 -7.18
CA LEU A 251 5.45 -7.18 -7.36
C LEU A 251 4.53 -7.59 -6.21
N SER A 252 4.79 -7.10 -4.99
CA SER A 252 3.93 -7.38 -3.84
C SER A 252 2.52 -6.82 -4.03
N LEU A 253 2.35 -5.67 -4.69
CA LEU A 253 1.03 -5.15 -5.04
C LEU A 253 0.26 -6.05 -6.00
N VAL A 254 0.96 -6.64 -6.98
CA VAL A 254 0.37 -7.60 -7.92
C VAL A 254 -0.02 -8.89 -7.21
N ALA A 255 0.83 -9.37 -6.31
CA ALA A 255 0.59 -10.57 -5.50
C ALA A 255 -0.62 -10.43 -4.57
N ALA A 256 -1.10 -9.20 -4.31
CA ALA A 256 -2.33 -8.95 -3.55
C ALA A 256 -3.61 -9.17 -4.37
N LEU A 257 -3.56 -9.11 -5.72
CA LEU A 257 -4.76 -9.18 -6.57
C LEU A 257 -5.59 -10.46 -6.38
N PRO A 258 -4.99 -11.67 -6.31
CA PRO A 258 -5.78 -12.88 -6.08
C PRO A 258 -6.52 -12.85 -4.74
N ALA A 259 -5.89 -12.29 -3.70
CA ALA A 259 -6.51 -12.15 -2.39
C ALA A 259 -7.66 -11.14 -2.41
N ILE A 260 -7.53 -10.02 -3.12
CA ILE A 260 -8.58 -9.01 -3.27
C ILE A 260 -9.76 -9.56 -4.07
N TYR A 261 -9.48 -10.20 -5.21
CA TYR A 261 -10.48 -10.90 -6.01
C TYR A 261 -11.22 -11.95 -5.17
N GLY A 262 -10.47 -12.74 -4.40
CA GLY A 262 -11.00 -13.75 -3.50
C GLY A 262 -11.85 -13.15 -2.38
N LEU A 263 -11.40 -12.05 -1.77
CA LEU A 263 -12.12 -11.35 -0.70
C LEU A 263 -13.44 -10.76 -1.21
N ALA A 264 -13.45 -10.25 -2.44
CA ALA A 264 -14.65 -9.72 -3.08
C ALA A 264 -15.64 -10.82 -3.46
N THR A 265 -15.18 -12.03 -3.79
CA THR A 265 -16.02 -13.15 -4.25
C THR A 265 -16.47 -14.07 -3.12
N VAL A 266 -15.84 -14.01 -1.94
CA VAL A 266 -16.10 -14.93 -0.83
C VAL A 266 -17.56 -14.86 -0.34
N GLY A 267 -18.14 -16.03 -0.08
CA GLY A 267 -19.53 -16.16 0.40
C GLY A 267 -20.61 -15.94 -0.65
N SER A 268 -20.24 -15.88 -1.94
CA SER A 268 -21.23 -15.84 -3.03
C SER A 268 -21.67 -17.25 -3.40
N ASP A 269 -22.98 -17.45 -3.55
CA ASP A 269 -23.57 -18.72 -3.98
C ASP A 269 -23.28 -18.99 -5.46
N GLU A 270 -23.29 -20.26 -5.89
CA GLU A 270 -23.03 -20.66 -7.28
C GLU A 270 -23.98 -19.99 -8.28
N SER A 271 -25.22 -19.72 -7.87
CA SER A 271 -26.23 -18.99 -8.66
C SER A 271 -25.87 -17.52 -8.90
N SER A 272 -25.00 -16.94 -8.09
CA SER A 272 -24.55 -15.54 -8.15
C SER A 272 -23.12 -15.38 -8.69
N CYS A 273 -22.57 -16.45 -9.28
CA CYS A 273 -21.17 -16.51 -9.71
C CYS A 273 -20.79 -15.33 -10.60
N ASP A 274 -21.61 -14.98 -11.60
CA ASP A 274 -21.30 -13.90 -12.54
C ASP A 274 -21.20 -12.52 -11.85
N ASP A 275 -22.09 -12.22 -10.91
CA ASP A 275 -22.06 -10.97 -10.14
C ASP A 275 -20.85 -10.92 -9.20
N ALA A 276 -20.51 -12.05 -8.59
CA ALA A 276 -19.34 -12.17 -7.73
C ALA A 276 -18.05 -11.93 -8.52
N GLU A 277 -17.89 -12.57 -9.67
CA GLU A 277 -16.72 -12.39 -10.54
C GLU A 277 -16.61 -10.96 -11.06
N ALA A 278 -17.73 -10.34 -11.46
CA ALA A 278 -17.75 -8.94 -11.88
C ALA A 278 -17.31 -8.01 -10.74
N ARG A 279 -17.79 -8.27 -9.52
CA ARG A 279 -17.38 -7.54 -8.31
C ARG A 279 -15.89 -7.74 -8.01
N GLY A 280 -15.38 -8.96 -8.14
CA GLY A 280 -13.96 -9.27 -7.96
C GLY A 280 -13.05 -8.55 -8.94
N LEU A 281 -13.38 -8.58 -10.23
CA LEU A 281 -12.62 -7.86 -11.26
C LEU A 281 -12.67 -6.35 -11.04
N PHE A 282 -13.82 -5.81 -10.64
CA PHE A 282 -13.95 -4.39 -10.36
C PHE A 282 -13.19 -3.96 -9.10
N ALA A 283 -13.21 -4.77 -8.04
CA ALA A 283 -12.41 -4.54 -6.84
C ALA A 283 -10.91 -4.49 -7.17
N CYS A 284 -10.42 -5.43 -7.98
CA CYS A 284 -9.04 -5.43 -8.47
C CYS A 284 -8.73 -4.18 -9.31
N ALA A 285 -9.64 -3.74 -10.17
CA ALA A 285 -9.45 -2.51 -10.95
C ALA A 285 -9.37 -1.27 -10.05
N LEU A 286 -10.25 -1.12 -9.06
CA LEU A 286 -10.20 0.00 -8.11
C LEU A 286 -8.94 -0.02 -7.24
N TRP A 287 -8.48 -1.22 -6.84
CA TRP A 287 -7.20 -1.39 -6.16
C TRP A 287 -6.06 -0.89 -7.03
N VAL A 288 -5.85 -1.49 -8.21
CA VAL A 288 -4.78 -1.12 -9.15
C VAL A 288 -4.82 0.37 -9.49
N LEU A 289 -6.02 0.94 -9.61
CA LEU A 289 -6.20 2.33 -9.98
C LEU A 289 -6.06 3.33 -8.83
N ALA A 290 -5.93 2.88 -7.57
CA ALA A 290 -5.94 3.75 -6.39
C ALA A 290 -4.72 4.67 -6.32
N PRO A 291 -4.90 6.00 -6.09
CA PRO A 291 -3.79 6.94 -6.04
C PRO A 291 -2.73 6.53 -5.01
N THR A 292 -3.14 6.14 -3.80
CA THR A 292 -2.19 5.76 -2.76
C THR A 292 -1.30 4.59 -3.17
N LEU A 293 -1.84 3.54 -3.80
CA LEU A 293 -1.00 2.42 -4.22
C LEU A 293 0.03 2.83 -5.25
N ASN A 294 -0.34 3.71 -6.19
CA ASN A 294 0.54 4.11 -7.26
C ASN A 294 1.61 5.10 -6.79
N LEU A 295 1.28 5.96 -5.82
CA LEU A 295 2.24 6.92 -5.24
C LEU A 295 3.19 6.26 -4.22
N TYR A 296 2.82 5.10 -3.67
CA TYR A 296 3.58 4.38 -2.63
C TYR A 296 4.01 2.96 -3.02
N ALA A 297 3.90 2.59 -4.30
CA ALA A 297 4.12 1.23 -4.79
C ALA A 297 5.49 0.65 -4.44
N PHE A 298 6.47 1.51 -4.24
CA PHE A 298 7.89 1.16 -4.10
C PHE A 298 8.37 1.29 -2.66
N SER A 299 7.48 1.14 -1.69
CA SER A 299 7.75 1.21 -0.25
C SER A 299 7.43 -0.11 0.44
N LEU A 300 7.92 -0.27 1.68
CA LEU A 300 7.59 -1.41 2.54
C LEU A 300 6.06 -1.58 2.73
N ASP A 301 5.31 -0.48 2.65
CA ASP A 301 3.85 -0.50 2.79
C ASP A 301 3.17 -1.37 1.73
N ALA A 302 3.76 -1.53 0.54
CA ALA A 302 3.26 -2.44 -0.49
C ALA A 302 3.28 -3.91 -0.06
N VAL A 303 4.35 -4.33 0.64
CA VAL A 303 4.48 -5.69 1.19
C VAL A 303 3.51 -5.88 2.35
N VAL A 304 3.40 -4.88 3.23
CA VAL A 304 2.44 -4.89 4.34
C VAL A 304 1.01 -4.99 3.80
N ALA A 305 0.68 -4.24 2.75
CA ALA A 305 -0.63 -4.27 2.11
C ALA A 305 -0.95 -5.62 1.45
N CYS A 306 0.05 -6.26 0.83
CA CYS A 306 -0.08 -7.61 0.30
C CYS A 306 -0.37 -8.63 1.41
N GLY A 307 0.44 -8.64 2.48
CA GLY A 307 0.25 -9.54 3.62
C GLY A 307 -1.10 -9.34 4.30
N ALA A 308 -1.53 -8.09 4.46
CA ALA A 308 -2.86 -7.75 4.97
C ALA A 308 -4.00 -8.24 4.08
N ALA A 309 -3.91 -8.08 2.76
CA ALA A 309 -4.92 -8.56 1.82
C ALA A 309 -5.10 -10.09 1.93
N TRP A 310 -3.99 -10.84 2.03
CA TRP A 310 -4.02 -12.29 2.24
C TRP A 310 -4.60 -12.67 3.61
N ALA A 311 -4.21 -11.98 4.69
CA ALA A 311 -4.77 -12.21 6.02
C ALA A 311 -6.30 -12.02 6.04
N LEU A 312 -6.79 -10.93 5.41
CA LEU A 312 -8.21 -10.63 5.28
C LEU A 312 -8.95 -11.68 4.43
N PHE A 313 -8.37 -12.10 3.30
CA PHE A 313 -8.96 -13.13 2.45
C PHE A 313 -9.11 -14.46 3.18
N PHE A 314 -8.06 -14.93 3.86
CA PHE A 314 -8.10 -16.16 4.63
C PHE A 314 -9.06 -16.06 5.83
N ALA A 315 -9.09 -14.92 6.54
CA ALA A 315 -10.04 -14.68 7.61
C ALA A 315 -11.49 -14.72 7.09
N ALA A 316 -11.77 -14.07 5.96
CA ALA A 316 -13.09 -14.11 5.34
C ALA A 316 -13.51 -15.52 4.95
N ARG A 317 -12.59 -16.33 4.41
CA ARG A 317 -12.85 -17.75 4.11
C ARG A 317 -13.06 -18.58 5.37
N ALA A 318 -12.29 -18.37 6.43
CA ALA A 318 -12.48 -19.06 7.70
C ALA A 318 -13.87 -18.77 8.29
N LEU A 319 -14.29 -17.49 8.27
CA LEU A 319 -15.56 -17.03 8.80
C LEU A 319 -16.78 -17.40 7.94
N THR A 320 -16.61 -17.63 6.64
CA THR A 320 -17.70 -18.03 5.73
C THR A 320 -17.79 -19.54 5.53
N LYS A 321 -16.65 -20.21 5.33
CA LYS A 321 -16.58 -21.65 5.02
C LYS A 321 -16.25 -22.53 6.23
N ASN A 322 -16.10 -21.95 7.42
CA ASN A 322 -15.69 -22.65 8.66
C ASN A 322 -14.40 -23.48 8.46
N SER A 323 -13.45 -22.94 7.70
CA SER A 323 -12.23 -23.63 7.29
C SER A 323 -11.11 -23.43 8.32
N PRO A 324 -10.69 -24.46 9.07
CA PRO A 324 -9.61 -24.32 10.05
C PRO A 324 -8.27 -24.02 9.40
N ARG A 325 -8.02 -24.56 8.19
CA ARG A 325 -6.84 -24.25 7.40
C ARG A 325 -6.76 -22.75 7.09
N ASP A 326 -7.87 -22.16 6.63
CA ASP A 326 -7.91 -20.73 6.32
C ASP A 326 -7.75 -19.88 7.59
N ALA A 327 -8.26 -20.32 8.75
CA ALA A 327 -8.02 -19.64 10.02
C ALA A 327 -6.53 -19.61 10.41
N VAL A 328 -5.83 -20.75 10.28
CA VAL A 328 -4.37 -20.84 10.52
C VAL A 328 -3.62 -19.95 9.54
N LEU A 329 -3.94 -20.00 8.25
CA LEU A 329 -3.30 -19.16 7.23
C LEU A 329 -3.53 -17.67 7.47
N ALA A 330 -4.71 -17.28 7.97
CA ALA A 330 -4.99 -15.90 8.36
C ALA A 330 -4.07 -15.44 9.52
N GLY A 331 -3.92 -16.29 10.55
CA GLY A 331 -3.02 -16.03 11.68
C GLY A 331 -1.55 -15.93 11.28
N LEU A 332 -1.07 -16.84 10.42
CA LEU A 332 0.29 -16.83 9.90
C LEU A 332 0.56 -15.59 9.02
N ALA A 333 -0.34 -15.28 8.09
CA ALA A 333 -0.22 -14.11 7.23
C ALA A 333 -0.18 -12.82 8.07
N LEU A 334 -1.07 -12.69 9.06
CA LEU A 334 -1.06 -11.55 9.97
C LEU A 334 0.25 -11.48 10.78
N ALA A 335 0.74 -12.60 11.32
CA ALA A 335 1.99 -12.63 12.08
C ALA A 335 3.18 -12.16 11.25
N LEU A 336 3.38 -12.74 10.06
CA LEU A 336 4.45 -12.34 9.14
C LEU A 336 4.35 -10.87 8.76
N THR A 337 3.13 -10.37 8.50
CA THR A 337 2.90 -8.95 8.20
C THR A 337 3.25 -8.06 9.40
N THR A 338 2.87 -8.47 10.62
CA THR A 338 3.19 -7.72 11.85
C THR A 338 4.67 -7.74 12.20
N MET A 339 5.45 -8.74 11.75
CA MET A 339 6.90 -8.75 11.88
C MET A 339 7.58 -7.72 10.98
N LEU A 340 6.92 -7.26 9.91
CA LEU A 340 7.38 -6.14 9.08
C LEU A 340 6.91 -4.80 9.66
N SER A 341 5.68 -4.73 10.16
CA SER A 341 5.11 -3.50 10.72
C SER A 341 4.04 -3.80 11.76
N PHE A 342 4.20 -3.28 12.98
CA PHE A 342 3.17 -3.37 14.01
C PHE A 342 1.85 -2.69 13.60
N GLY A 343 1.88 -1.75 12.64
CA GLY A 343 0.67 -1.15 12.07
C GLY A 343 -0.29 -2.18 11.48
N ALA A 344 0.21 -3.35 11.05
CA ALA A 344 -0.61 -4.45 10.55
C ALA A 344 -1.55 -5.04 11.63
N LEU A 345 -1.33 -4.79 12.92
CA LEU A 345 -2.28 -5.18 13.98
C LEU A 345 -3.66 -4.54 13.80
N ALA A 346 -3.74 -3.40 13.10
CA ALA A 346 -5.01 -2.81 12.69
C ALA A 346 -5.86 -3.78 11.84
N VAL A 347 -5.22 -4.64 11.03
CA VAL A 347 -5.92 -5.68 10.25
C VAL A 347 -6.57 -6.71 11.17
N GLY A 348 -5.92 -7.06 12.29
CA GLY A 348 -6.52 -7.91 13.32
C GLY A 348 -7.78 -7.31 13.93
N LEU A 349 -7.77 -5.99 14.20
CA LEU A 349 -8.95 -5.27 14.65
C LEU A 349 -10.06 -5.25 13.58
N VAL A 350 -9.70 -5.06 12.30
CA VAL A 350 -10.66 -5.14 11.20
C VAL A 350 -11.31 -6.53 11.14
N ILE A 351 -10.55 -7.61 11.27
CA ILE A 351 -11.06 -8.99 11.30
C ILE A 351 -12.02 -9.19 12.48
N LEU A 352 -11.64 -8.71 13.67
CA LEU A 352 -12.48 -8.78 14.87
C LEU A 352 -13.81 -8.05 14.67
N LEU A 353 -13.76 -6.79 14.24
CA LEU A 353 -14.96 -5.99 14.00
C LEU A 353 -15.83 -6.59 12.89
N ALA A 354 -15.22 -7.09 11.81
CA ALA A 354 -15.94 -7.75 10.72
C ALA A 354 -16.71 -8.98 11.23
N ALA A 355 -16.07 -9.82 12.05
CA ALA A 355 -16.72 -10.99 12.64
C ALA A 355 -17.89 -10.64 13.58
N LEU A 356 -17.75 -9.56 14.35
CA LEU A 356 -18.82 -9.05 15.21
C LEU A 356 -19.99 -8.50 14.37
N ILE A 357 -19.68 -7.76 13.29
CA ILE A 357 -20.68 -7.16 12.39
C ILE A 357 -21.41 -8.24 11.57
N SER A 358 -20.70 -9.26 11.10
CA SER A 358 -21.27 -10.36 10.32
C SER A 358 -22.17 -11.27 11.13
N ARG A 359 -22.18 -11.14 12.47
CA ARG A 359 -22.94 -12.00 13.39
C ARG A 359 -22.67 -13.49 13.16
N THR A 360 -21.43 -13.81 12.79
CA THR A 360 -21.00 -15.19 12.58
C THR A 360 -21.27 -15.99 13.85
N PRO A 361 -21.81 -17.23 13.77
CA PRO A 361 -22.12 -18.02 14.95
C PRO A 361 -20.92 -18.09 15.92
N ALA A 362 -21.17 -17.85 17.21
CA ALA A 362 -20.10 -17.72 18.20
C ALA A 362 -19.15 -18.93 18.24
N ALA A 363 -19.66 -20.14 18.01
CA ALA A 363 -18.85 -21.35 17.91
C ALA A 363 -17.89 -21.34 16.70
N GLN A 364 -18.37 -20.90 15.54
CA GLN A 364 -17.57 -20.79 14.32
C GLN A 364 -16.52 -19.68 14.46
N TRP A 365 -16.93 -18.51 14.93
CA TRP A 365 -16.01 -17.40 15.19
C TRP A 365 -14.98 -17.77 16.26
N GLY A 366 -15.40 -18.36 17.37
CA GLY A 366 -14.50 -18.76 18.46
C GLY A 366 -13.43 -19.76 18.00
N ARG A 367 -13.81 -20.76 17.17
CA ARG A 367 -12.85 -21.69 16.58
C ARG A 367 -11.88 -20.99 15.62
N ALA A 368 -12.39 -20.15 14.72
CA ALA A 368 -11.55 -19.42 13.77
C ALA A 368 -10.58 -18.47 14.49
N ALA A 369 -11.05 -17.75 15.50
CA ALA A 369 -10.25 -16.87 16.34
C ALA A 369 -9.18 -17.64 17.10
N ALA A 370 -9.53 -18.75 17.76
CA ALA A 370 -8.57 -19.57 18.49
C ALA A 370 -7.44 -20.09 17.59
N LEU A 371 -7.77 -20.59 16.39
CA LEU A 371 -6.78 -21.09 15.44
C LEU A 371 -5.91 -19.96 14.85
N ALA A 372 -6.51 -18.83 14.50
CA ALA A 372 -5.78 -17.68 13.98
C ALA A 372 -4.85 -17.08 15.05
N CYS A 373 -5.33 -16.87 16.27
CA CYS A 373 -4.53 -16.40 17.39
C CYS A 373 -3.43 -17.40 17.76
N GLY A 374 -3.74 -18.70 17.79
CA GLY A 374 -2.74 -19.75 18.04
C GLY A 374 -1.62 -19.74 17.01
N ALA A 375 -1.96 -19.71 15.72
CA ALA A 375 -0.97 -19.64 14.63
C ALA A 375 -0.15 -18.33 14.68
N PHE A 376 -0.80 -17.21 15.00
CA PHE A 376 -0.14 -15.92 15.16
C PHE A 376 0.90 -15.95 16.29
N VAL A 377 0.51 -16.45 17.47
CA VAL A 377 1.38 -16.55 18.64
C VAL A 377 2.54 -17.51 18.38
N VAL A 378 2.28 -18.67 17.77
CA VAL A 378 3.32 -19.65 17.43
C VAL A 378 4.35 -19.05 16.47
N ALA A 379 3.92 -18.33 15.43
CA ALA A 379 4.85 -17.69 14.50
C ALA A 379 5.75 -16.65 15.20
N TRP A 380 5.18 -15.79 16.05
CA TRP A 380 5.95 -14.83 16.85
C TRP A 380 6.88 -15.50 17.85
N LEU A 381 6.45 -16.61 18.47
CA LEU A 381 7.28 -17.39 19.37
C LEU A 381 8.48 -18.00 18.64
N ILE A 382 8.26 -18.58 17.45
CA ILE A 382 9.35 -19.10 16.61
C ILE A 382 10.34 -17.99 16.27
N ALA A 383 9.86 -16.82 15.85
CA ALA A 383 10.73 -15.68 15.54
C ALA A 383 11.51 -15.20 16.77
N ALA A 384 10.86 -15.11 17.93
CA ALA A 384 11.48 -14.71 19.19
C ALA A 384 12.58 -15.69 19.62
N LEU A 385 12.32 -17.00 19.53
CA LEU A 385 13.29 -18.05 19.88
C LEU A 385 14.45 -18.08 18.89
N TRP A 386 14.16 -18.02 17.59
CA TRP A 386 15.19 -17.99 16.55
C TRP A 386 16.08 -16.77 16.70
N GLY A 387 15.49 -15.58 16.72
CA GLY A 387 16.23 -14.32 16.82
C GLY A 387 16.71 -13.98 18.24
N SER A 388 16.34 -14.77 19.25
CA SER A 388 16.69 -14.56 20.66
C SER A 388 16.39 -13.12 21.14
N PHE A 389 15.21 -12.60 20.77
CA PHE A 389 14.75 -11.27 21.14
C PHE A 389 13.38 -11.32 21.82
N ASN A 390 13.02 -10.26 22.55
CA ASN A 390 11.74 -10.12 23.24
C ASN A 390 10.75 -9.30 22.38
N PRO A 391 9.71 -9.91 21.76
CA PRO A 391 8.76 -9.19 20.91
C PRO A 391 7.98 -8.11 21.65
N LEU A 392 7.66 -8.34 22.93
CA LEU A 392 6.92 -7.37 23.74
C LEU A 392 7.78 -6.13 24.00
N GLN A 393 9.05 -6.33 24.36
CA GLN A 393 10.01 -5.23 24.49
C GLN A 393 10.11 -4.45 23.17
N VAL A 394 10.22 -5.16 22.05
CA VAL A 394 10.30 -4.53 20.73
C VAL A 394 9.05 -3.71 20.41
N MET A 395 7.87 -4.22 20.73
CA MET A 395 6.61 -3.50 20.53
C MET A 395 6.51 -2.26 21.43
N LEU A 396 6.89 -2.36 22.71
CA LEU A 396 6.83 -1.25 23.66
C LEU A 396 7.80 -0.12 23.27
N GLN A 397 9.06 -0.48 22.99
CA GLN A 397 10.07 0.48 22.57
C GLN A 397 9.73 1.09 21.19
N GLY A 398 9.28 0.26 20.24
CA GLY A 398 8.84 0.76 18.94
C GLY A 398 7.66 1.72 19.03
N THR A 399 6.70 1.44 19.91
CA THR A 399 5.58 2.36 20.20
C THR A 399 6.09 3.68 20.81
N ALA A 400 7.06 3.63 21.71
CA ALA A 400 7.65 4.83 22.30
C ALA A 400 8.42 5.66 21.26
N ALA A 401 9.23 5.03 20.41
CA ALA A 401 9.90 5.67 19.28
C ALA A 401 8.88 6.29 18.30
N HIS A 402 7.77 5.59 18.07
CA HIS A 402 6.70 6.09 17.20
C HIS A 402 6.08 7.35 17.78
N LYS A 403 5.79 7.37 19.08
CA LYS A 403 5.27 8.57 19.76
C LYS A 403 6.26 9.73 19.69
N PHE A 404 7.54 9.46 19.93
CA PHE A 404 8.63 10.43 19.84
C PHE A 404 8.72 11.08 18.45
N ALA A 405 8.66 10.26 17.40
CA ALA A 405 8.75 10.73 16.02
C ALA A 405 7.52 11.51 15.56
N THR A 406 6.33 11.22 16.11
CA THR A 406 5.07 11.58 15.44
C THR A 406 4.11 12.46 16.23
N LEU A 407 4.15 12.49 17.56
CA LEU A 407 3.15 13.23 18.35
C LEU A 407 3.41 14.73 18.46
N SER A 408 4.63 15.18 18.22
CA SER A 408 5.07 16.56 18.46
C SER A 408 4.80 17.51 17.29
N VAL A 409 4.26 17.00 16.18
CA VAL A 409 4.23 17.74 14.90
C VAL A 409 2.84 18.27 14.57
N ARG A 410 1.76 17.71 15.14
CA ARG A 410 0.38 17.98 14.67
C ARG A 410 -0.64 18.16 15.78
N SER A 411 -1.40 19.24 15.71
CA SER A 411 -2.58 19.56 16.49
C SER A 411 -3.63 18.48 16.33
N TYR A 412 -4.16 18.00 17.46
CA TYR A 412 -4.98 16.80 17.52
C TYR A 412 -6.26 16.90 16.68
N TRP A 413 -7.12 17.90 16.94
CA TRP A 413 -8.42 18.01 16.26
C TRP A 413 -8.33 18.27 14.75
N PRO A 414 -7.50 19.22 14.27
CA PRO A 414 -7.29 19.38 12.84
C PRO A 414 -6.76 18.11 12.19
N TRP A 415 -5.86 17.38 12.87
CA TRP A 415 -5.36 16.11 12.36
C TRP A 415 -6.47 15.07 12.26
N VAL A 416 -7.33 14.86 13.27
CA VAL A 416 -8.41 13.86 13.21
C VAL A 416 -9.30 14.05 11.97
N VAL A 417 -9.72 15.30 11.70
CA VAL A 417 -10.64 15.60 10.59
C VAL A 417 -9.91 15.57 9.25
N LEU A 418 -8.78 16.29 9.15
CA LEU A 418 -8.02 16.35 7.91
C LEU A 418 -7.47 14.99 7.53
N ASN A 419 -7.17 14.13 8.50
CA ASN A 419 -6.66 12.81 8.23
C ASN A 419 -7.71 11.99 7.47
N LEU A 420 -8.93 11.86 7.99
CA LEU A 420 -10.01 11.18 7.26
C LEU A 420 -10.27 11.76 5.86
N PHE A 421 -10.15 13.08 5.69
CA PHE A 421 -10.28 13.73 4.39
C PHE A 421 -9.14 13.36 3.42
N ILE A 422 -7.89 13.50 3.85
CA ILE A 422 -6.70 13.17 3.04
C ILE A 422 -6.74 11.68 2.69
N TRP A 423 -7.11 10.81 3.64
CA TRP A 423 -7.29 9.39 3.37
C TRP A 423 -8.28 9.14 2.24
N ALA A 424 -9.42 9.83 2.25
CA ALA A 424 -10.44 9.68 1.22
C ALA A 424 -9.94 10.14 -0.15
N VAL A 425 -9.18 11.24 -0.21
CA VAL A 425 -8.53 11.71 -1.44
C VAL A 425 -7.54 10.67 -1.93
N PHE A 426 -6.60 10.22 -1.10
CA PHE A 426 -5.55 9.27 -1.51
C PHE A 426 -6.13 7.90 -1.89
N SER A 427 -7.13 7.41 -1.16
CA SER A 427 -7.85 6.17 -1.52
C SER A 427 -8.57 6.26 -2.87
N GLY A 428 -8.85 7.48 -3.32
CA GLY A 428 -9.62 7.79 -4.51
C GLY A 428 -11.10 8.03 -4.21
N ILE A 429 -11.59 9.20 -4.61
CA ILE A 429 -12.98 9.59 -4.39
C ILE A 429 -13.96 8.62 -5.06
N PRO A 430 -13.72 8.10 -6.28
CA PRO A 430 -14.57 7.07 -6.88
C PRO A 430 -14.73 5.82 -6.00
N LEU A 431 -13.66 5.34 -5.35
CA LEU A 431 -13.73 4.23 -4.39
C LEU A 431 -14.61 4.61 -3.19
N VAL A 432 -14.35 5.76 -2.56
CA VAL A 432 -15.09 6.23 -1.37
C VAL A 432 -16.58 6.43 -1.66
N VAL A 433 -16.92 7.06 -2.79
CA VAL A 433 -18.31 7.25 -3.23
C VAL A 433 -18.99 5.90 -3.48
N SER A 434 -18.25 4.91 -3.98
CA SER A 434 -18.80 3.57 -4.25
C SER A 434 -19.22 2.83 -2.98
N LEU A 435 -18.58 3.11 -1.83
CA LEU A 435 -18.93 2.54 -0.53
C LEU A 435 -20.32 2.98 -0.05
N THR A 436 -20.79 4.16 -0.45
CA THR A 436 -22.10 4.69 -0.02
C THR A 436 -23.27 3.80 -0.49
N GLU A 437 -23.12 3.12 -1.62
CA GLU A 437 -24.14 2.18 -2.11
C GLU A 437 -24.10 0.84 -1.39
N ALA A 438 -22.94 0.41 -0.91
CA ALA A 438 -22.84 -0.79 -0.07
C ALA A 438 -23.69 -0.61 1.21
N ALA A 439 -23.65 0.58 1.81
CA ALA A 439 -24.52 0.95 2.93
C ALA A 439 -26.00 1.05 2.53
N ARG A 440 -26.31 1.57 1.33
CA ARG A 440 -27.68 1.71 0.84
C ARG A 440 -28.35 0.37 0.53
N MET A 441 -27.68 -0.55 -0.18
CA MET A 441 -28.28 -1.84 -0.51
C MET A 441 -28.58 -2.65 0.74
N ARG A 442 -27.77 -2.50 1.80
CA ARG A 442 -28.12 -3.07 3.10
C ARG A 442 -29.49 -2.60 3.57
N LYS A 443 -29.75 -1.30 3.51
CA LYS A 443 -31.04 -0.72 3.89
C LYS A 443 -32.17 -1.28 3.02
N GLU A 444 -31.96 -1.37 1.71
CA GLU A 444 -32.95 -1.90 0.77
C GLU A 444 -33.22 -3.40 0.99
N LEU A 445 -32.19 -4.20 1.26
CA LEU A 445 -32.31 -5.63 1.56
C LEU A 445 -33.12 -5.87 2.84
N ILE A 446 -32.84 -5.11 3.91
CA ILE A 446 -33.59 -5.17 5.17
C ILE A 446 -35.07 -4.85 4.96
N ILE A 447 -35.37 -3.86 4.12
CA ILE A 447 -36.76 -3.46 3.83
C ILE A 447 -37.49 -4.54 3.02
N ARG A 448 -36.83 -5.11 2.01
CA ARG A 448 -37.46 -6.06 1.06
C ARG A 448 -37.78 -7.42 1.66
N THR A 449 -36.88 -8.00 2.45
CA THR A 449 -37.05 -9.39 2.90
C THR A 449 -38.00 -9.51 4.09
N GLY A 450 -38.40 -8.40 4.74
CA GLY A 450 -39.36 -8.38 5.85
C GLY A 450 -38.95 -9.18 7.10
N THR A 451 -37.87 -9.96 7.00
CA THR A 451 -37.37 -10.87 8.02
C THR A 451 -35.92 -10.50 8.30
N ARG A 452 -35.66 -10.07 9.53
CA ARG A 452 -34.30 -9.80 10.02
C ARG A 452 -33.37 -11.01 9.84
N LYS A 453 -33.90 -12.24 9.75
CA LYS A 453 -33.13 -13.49 9.66
C LYS A 453 -32.45 -13.72 8.30
N GLU A 454 -33.09 -13.39 7.18
CA GLU A 454 -32.46 -13.53 5.85
C GLU A 454 -31.62 -12.31 5.47
N ALA A 455 -31.98 -11.13 5.96
CA ALA A 455 -31.14 -9.93 5.85
C ALA A 455 -29.87 -9.97 6.72
N ASN A 456 -29.67 -11.02 7.53
CA ASN A 456 -28.51 -11.16 8.44
C ASN A 456 -27.26 -11.73 7.76
N VAL A 457 -27.33 -12.25 6.54
CA VAL A 457 -26.11 -12.63 5.79
C VAL A 457 -25.50 -11.35 5.22
N PHE A 458 -24.76 -10.64 6.05
CA PHE A 458 -23.90 -9.57 5.56
C PHE A 458 -22.94 -10.17 4.53
N PRO A 459 -22.85 -9.63 3.30
CA PRO A 459 -21.74 -9.97 2.43
C PRO A 459 -20.46 -9.72 3.22
N MET A 460 -19.66 -10.76 3.41
CA MET A 460 -18.50 -10.71 4.30
C MET A 460 -17.60 -9.51 3.97
N ALA A 461 -17.42 -9.21 2.68
CA ALA A 461 -16.70 -8.03 2.19
C ALA A 461 -17.23 -6.70 2.76
N LEU A 462 -18.56 -6.53 2.91
CA LEU A 462 -19.14 -5.33 3.53
C LEU A 462 -18.86 -5.26 5.03
N ALA A 463 -18.91 -6.39 5.74
CA ALA A 463 -18.54 -6.43 7.16
C ALA A 463 -17.07 -6.01 7.35
N PHE A 464 -16.18 -6.49 6.47
CA PHE A 464 -14.78 -6.06 6.43
C PHE A 464 -14.60 -4.57 6.12
N ALA A 465 -15.35 -4.00 5.17
CA ALA A 465 -15.30 -2.57 4.89
C ALA A 465 -15.78 -1.72 6.07
N LEU A 466 -16.86 -2.13 6.75
CA LEU A 466 -17.35 -1.45 7.95
C LEU A 466 -16.36 -1.57 9.12
N GLY A 467 -15.76 -2.74 9.31
CA GLY A 467 -14.67 -2.95 10.27
C GLY A 467 -13.46 -2.08 9.96
N THR A 468 -13.16 -1.89 8.67
CA THR A 468 -12.09 -1.01 8.18
C THR A 468 -12.35 0.45 8.50
N ILE A 469 -13.53 0.98 8.16
CA ILE A 469 -13.91 2.36 8.46
C ILE A 469 -13.92 2.58 9.98
N SER A 470 -14.43 1.63 10.74
CA SER A 470 -14.46 1.72 12.21
C SER A 470 -13.06 1.72 12.81
N THR A 471 -12.17 0.88 12.30
CA THR A 471 -10.75 0.85 12.70
C THR A 471 -10.07 2.16 12.35
N LEU A 472 -10.28 2.69 11.14
CA LEU A 472 -9.76 3.97 10.68
C LEU A 472 -10.15 5.10 11.64
N VAL A 473 -11.45 5.21 11.95
CA VAL A 473 -11.98 6.22 12.87
C VAL A 473 -11.40 6.04 14.27
N LEU A 474 -11.31 4.82 14.78
CA LEU A 474 -10.72 4.55 16.09
C LEU A 474 -9.24 4.97 16.14
N LEU A 475 -8.45 4.61 15.12
CA LEU A 475 -7.04 5.00 15.04
C LEU A 475 -6.88 6.53 14.98
N CYS A 476 -7.77 7.22 14.26
CA CYS A 476 -7.81 8.69 14.26
C CYS A 476 -8.15 9.22 15.66
N LEU A 477 -9.20 8.71 16.32
CA LEU A 477 -9.57 9.19 17.66
C LEU A 477 -8.54 8.83 18.74
N LEU A 478 -7.72 7.81 18.54
CA LEU A 478 -6.67 7.45 19.49
C LEU A 478 -5.48 8.43 19.46
N GLY A 479 -5.24 9.10 18.33
CA GLY A 479 -4.20 10.13 18.21
C GLY A 479 -2.77 9.69 18.53
N GLN A 480 -2.50 8.38 18.55
CA GLN A 480 -1.19 7.83 18.97
C GLN A 480 -0.10 8.00 17.91
N VAL A 481 -0.49 8.29 16.67
CA VAL A 481 0.36 8.20 15.47
C VAL A 481 0.10 9.42 14.56
N ARG A 482 0.16 10.63 15.14
CA ARG A 482 -0.26 11.86 14.44
C ARG A 482 0.66 12.30 13.30
N GLY A 483 1.91 11.90 13.31
CA GLY A 483 2.94 12.25 12.32
C GLY A 483 3.00 11.32 11.13
N GLU A 484 2.55 10.07 11.27
CA GLU A 484 2.28 9.25 10.10
C GLU A 484 0.96 9.71 9.47
N VAL A 485 0.92 9.61 8.16
CA VAL A 485 -0.15 10.15 7.34
C VAL A 485 -0.92 8.92 6.87
N GLU A 486 -2.23 8.93 7.03
CA GLU A 486 -3.18 7.92 6.56
C GLU A 486 -3.04 7.44 5.10
N ARG A 487 -2.31 8.18 4.25
CA ARG A 487 -1.75 7.64 2.99
C ARG A 487 -0.92 6.35 3.17
N LEU A 488 -0.44 6.03 4.36
CA LEU A 488 0.34 4.81 4.64
C LEU A 488 -0.54 3.61 5.00
N TRP A 489 -1.85 3.81 5.16
CA TRP A 489 -2.79 2.73 5.46
C TRP A 489 -3.29 2.03 4.20
N LEU A 490 -2.37 1.78 3.25
CA LEU A 490 -2.61 1.05 1.99
C LEU A 490 -3.30 -0.29 2.23
N PHE A 491 -2.91 -0.96 3.32
CA PHE A 491 -3.44 -2.25 3.72
C PHE A 491 -4.94 -2.23 4.05
N LEU A 492 -5.53 -1.05 4.29
CA LEU A 492 -6.97 -0.89 4.50
C LEU A 492 -7.76 -0.71 3.19
N LEU A 493 -7.12 -0.53 2.04
CA LEU A 493 -7.82 -0.33 0.76
C LEU A 493 -8.47 -1.62 0.24
N ALA A 494 -7.83 -2.78 0.46
CA ALA A 494 -8.30 -4.08 -0.03
C ALA A 494 -9.75 -4.42 0.41
N PRO A 495 -10.12 -4.35 1.70
CA PRO A 495 -11.48 -4.66 2.14
C PRO A 495 -12.51 -3.64 1.62
N LEU A 496 -12.11 -2.39 1.41
CA LEU A 496 -12.99 -1.36 0.87
C LEU A 496 -13.28 -1.61 -0.61
N ALA A 497 -12.24 -1.85 -1.41
CA ALA A 497 -12.39 -2.20 -2.82
C ALA A 497 -13.25 -3.46 -2.99
N ALA A 498 -13.02 -4.48 -2.15
CA ALA A 498 -13.78 -5.74 -2.17
C ALA A 498 -15.28 -5.57 -1.84
N SER A 499 -15.65 -4.54 -1.07
CA SER A 499 -17.04 -4.28 -0.66
C SER A 499 -17.85 -3.50 -1.69
N VAL A 500 -17.21 -2.97 -2.73
CA VAL A 500 -17.88 -2.16 -3.74
C VAL A 500 -18.85 -3.01 -4.54
N VAL A 501 -20.05 -2.46 -4.80
CA VAL A 501 -21.04 -3.09 -5.66
C VAL A 501 -21.43 -2.15 -6.78
N VAL A 502 -21.54 -2.68 -7.99
CA VAL A 502 -21.91 -1.91 -9.18
C VAL A 502 -23.21 -2.45 -9.74
N ARG A 503 -24.10 -1.53 -10.14
CA ARG A 503 -25.40 -1.85 -10.72
C ARG A 503 -25.33 -2.12 -12.23
N SER A 504 -24.33 -1.59 -12.91
CA SER A 504 -24.14 -1.78 -14.36
C SER A 504 -22.67 -1.66 -14.77
N GLY A 505 -22.29 -2.35 -15.84
CA GLY A 505 -20.94 -2.29 -16.39
C GLY A 505 -20.51 -0.86 -16.76
N LYS A 506 -21.41 -0.04 -17.31
CA LYS A 506 -21.11 1.36 -17.65
C LYS A 506 -20.72 2.19 -16.43
N GLU A 507 -21.41 1.99 -15.30
CA GLU A 507 -21.08 2.70 -14.06
C GLU A 507 -19.71 2.25 -13.51
N ALA A 508 -19.40 0.95 -13.56
CA ALA A 508 -18.09 0.42 -13.15
C ALA A 508 -16.97 1.07 -13.98
N THR A 509 -17.10 1.03 -15.32
CA THR A 509 -16.10 1.59 -16.23
C THR A 509 -15.87 3.07 -15.99
N LEU A 510 -16.93 3.86 -15.77
CA LEU A 510 -16.80 5.29 -15.51
C LEU A 510 -16.13 5.56 -14.15
N LEU A 511 -16.46 4.80 -13.11
CA LEU A 511 -15.84 4.96 -11.79
C LEU A 511 -14.36 4.56 -11.81
N ALA A 512 -14.01 3.45 -12.46
CA ALA A 512 -12.61 3.07 -12.67
C ALA A 512 -11.86 4.12 -13.51
N GLY A 513 -12.46 4.62 -14.59
CA GLY A 513 -11.88 5.68 -15.41
C GLY A 513 -11.61 6.95 -14.60
N LEU A 514 -12.58 7.39 -13.79
CA LEU A 514 -12.41 8.54 -12.89
C LEU A 514 -11.31 8.30 -11.84
N GLN A 515 -11.18 7.07 -11.33
CA GLN A 515 -10.12 6.70 -10.39
C GLN A 515 -8.74 6.81 -11.07
N GLY A 516 -8.64 6.31 -12.31
CA GLY A 516 -7.45 6.43 -13.14
C GLY A 516 -7.06 7.89 -13.41
N VAL A 517 -8.05 8.73 -13.76
CA VAL A 517 -7.86 10.17 -13.95
C VAL A 517 -7.37 10.84 -12.67
N GLN A 518 -7.98 10.53 -11.52
CA GLN A 518 -7.55 11.09 -10.24
C GLN A 518 -6.09 10.73 -9.93
N THR A 519 -5.69 9.48 -10.14
CA THR A 519 -4.30 9.03 -9.93
C THR A 519 -3.33 9.75 -10.86
N LEU A 520 -3.69 9.97 -12.13
CA LEU A 520 -2.86 10.77 -13.06
C LEU A 520 -2.71 12.22 -12.58
N ILE A 521 -3.81 12.84 -12.15
CA ILE A 521 -3.79 14.21 -11.59
C ILE A 521 -2.86 14.25 -10.39
N MET A 522 -3.02 13.32 -9.44
CA MET A 522 -2.21 13.30 -8.23
C MET A 522 -0.74 13.01 -8.53
N ALA A 523 -0.41 12.11 -9.46
CA ALA A 523 0.98 11.87 -9.85
C ALA A 523 1.61 13.08 -10.56
N ALA A 524 0.84 13.79 -11.40
CA ALA A 524 1.32 14.96 -12.13
C ALA A 524 1.49 16.19 -11.21
N THR A 525 0.73 16.26 -10.12
CA THR A 525 0.66 17.42 -9.22
C THR A 525 1.29 17.17 -7.86
N ILE A 526 1.63 15.94 -7.50
CA ILE A 526 2.29 15.62 -6.23
C ILE A 526 3.54 14.84 -6.59
N ALA A 527 4.72 15.28 -6.12
CA ALA A 527 5.96 14.53 -6.32
C ALA A 527 5.75 13.10 -5.84
N PRO A 528 6.26 12.07 -6.54
CA PRO A 528 6.23 10.72 -6.03
C PRO A 528 6.75 10.75 -4.59
N LEU A 529 5.86 10.43 -3.65
CA LEU A 529 6.02 10.71 -2.23
C LEU A 529 6.92 9.64 -1.58
N VAL A 530 8.06 9.35 -2.19
CA VAL A 530 9.17 8.79 -1.45
C VAL A 530 9.75 9.95 -0.67
N ARG A 531 9.42 9.97 0.63
CA ARG A 531 9.59 11.07 1.59
C ARG A 531 10.69 12.05 1.12
N PRO A 532 10.33 13.22 0.56
CA PRO A 532 11.33 14.25 0.32
C PRO A 532 11.88 14.67 1.67
N PHE A 533 13.21 14.74 1.74
CA PHE A 533 14.02 14.98 2.94
C PHE A 533 13.68 16.28 3.66
#